data_AF-A0A969NJU8-F1
#
_entry.id   AF-A0A969NJU8-F1
#
_cell.length_a   1.000
_cell.length_b   1.000
_cell.length_c   1.000
_cell.angle_alpha   90.00
_cell.angle_beta   90.00
_cell.angle_gamma   90.00
#
_symmetry.space_group_name_H-M   'P 1'
#
loop_
_entity.id
_entity.type
_entity.pdbx_description
1 polymer ?
#
loop_
_entity_poly.entity_id
_entity_poly.type
_entity_poly.pdbx_seq_one_letter_code
_entity_poly.pdbx_strand_id
1 'polypeptide(L)'
;MEYIHLGQPAPTLSGGEAARIRLCGQINSKLRGVLYVFDEPAAGLHAVDMAQLMNKIKGLSELGNTVIAVDHNEQIIRKADYIVELGPAAGVNGGELIYQGPQPYWDKLAAERKDFQTAAYLSGKRQIETIKHNGNYKHINIIGANSRNLKNLDISLPLNQLVVITGVSGAGKSSLLKYTLANYLQKKLNGINIEHGEFEKIEGLEYIDKIIEVDQSPIGKTPRSNPATYTKLFDLIRNFYASLKEAKQAGLNESNFSFNTKGGRCEHCQGAGYLQTGMHFLGNVDVVCPECNGKRFHDQVLQVKYNEKTYSTS
;
A
#
# COMPACT_ATOMS: atom_id res chain seq x y z
N MET A 1 -20.42 -4.43 12.44
CA MET A 1 -20.12 -5.20 11.21
C MET A 1 -21.38 -5.95 10.82
N GLU A 2 -22.42 -5.23 10.41
CA GLU A 2 -23.74 -5.83 10.12
C GLU A 2 -23.90 -6.26 8.65
N TYR A 3 -22.92 -5.96 7.79
CA TYR A 3 -23.02 -6.18 6.34
C TYR A 3 -22.18 -7.36 5.80
N ILE A 4 -21.32 -7.99 6.62
CA ILE A 4 -20.54 -9.16 6.21
C ILE A 4 -21.36 -10.42 6.52
N HIS A 5 -21.51 -11.30 5.53
CA HIS A 5 -22.25 -12.55 5.68
C HIS A 5 -21.34 -13.69 6.17
N LEU A 6 -21.85 -14.59 7.03
CA LEU A 6 -21.07 -15.72 7.58
C LEU A 6 -20.41 -16.60 6.51
N GLY A 7 -21.04 -16.76 5.34
CA GLY A 7 -20.53 -17.56 4.23
C GLY A 7 -19.62 -16.80 3.25
N GLN A 8 -19.32 -15.52 3.50
CA GLN A 8 -18.53 -14.71 2.58
C GLN A 8 -17.08 -15.24 2.50
N PRO A 9 -16.56 -15.57 1.30
CA PRO A 9 -15.20 -16.09 1.18
C PRO A 9 -14.15 -15.07 1.64
N ALA A 10 -13.20 -15.50 2.47
CA ALA A 10 -12.14 -14.63 2.99
C ALA A 10 -11.35 -13.83 1.94
N PRO A 11 -11.05 -14.36 0.72
CA PRO A 11 -10.36 -13.59 -0.32
C PRO A 11 -11.16 -12.42 -0.91
N THR A 12 -12.47 -12.37 -0.66
CA THR A 12 -13.35 -11.28 -1.13
C THR A 12 -13.41 -10.11 -0.15
N LEU A 13 -12.80 -10.25 1.03
CA LEU A 13 -12.71 -9.21 2.03
C LEU A 13 -11.57 -8.25 1.67
N SER A 14 -11.80 -6.96 1.83
CA SER A 14 -10.71 -5.98 1.84
C SER A 14 -9.73 -6.25 2.99
N GLY A 15 -8.49 -5.78 2.86
CA GLY A 15 -7.48 -5.93 3.92
C GLY A 15 -7.97 -5.42 5.28
N GLY A 16 -8.66 -4.28 5.29
CA GLY A 16 -9.28 -3.71 6.48
C GLY A 16 -10.40 -4.59 7.07
N GLU A 17 -11.20 -5.26 6.24
CA GLU A 17 -12.23 -6.20 6.73
C GLU A 17 -11.62 -7.45 7.36
N ALA A 18 -10.59 -8.01 6.73
CA ALA A 18 -9.89 -9.17 7.27
C ALA A 18 -9.21 -8.85 8.61
N ALA A 19 -8.55 -7.69 8.72
CA ALA A 19 -7.96 -7.20 9.96
C ALA A 19 -9.02 -7.01 11.07
N ARG A 20 -10.16 -6.42 10.72
CA ARG A 20 -11.29 -6.22 11.64
C ARG A 20 -11.93 -7.52 12.14
N ILE A 21 -12.04 -8.55 11.30
CA ILE A 21 -12.53 -9.87 11.73
C ILE A 21 -11.58 -10.47 12.78
N ARG A 22 -10.27 -10.38 12.56
CA ARG A 22 -9.26 -10.84 13.53
C ARG A 22 -9.39 -10.09 14.86
N LEU A 23 -9.55 -8.77 14.81
CA LEU A 23 -9.79 -7.92 15.99
C LEU A 23 -11.05 -8.33 16.75
N CYS A 24 -12.17 -8.59 16.06
CA CYS A 24 -13.40 -9.10 16.68
C CYS A 24 -13.19 -10.44 17.40
N GLY A 25 -12.41 -11.36 16.81
CA GLY A 25 -12.08 -12.63 17.45
C GLY A 25 -11.33 -12.45 18.77
N GLN A 26 -10.42 -11.46 18.85
CA GLN A 26 -9.64 -11.19 20.05
C GLN A 26 -10.42 -10.45 21.13
N ILE A 27 -11.30 -9.51 20.77
CA ILE A 27 -12.12 -8.79 21.76
C ILE A 27 -13.06 -9.74 22.50
N ASN A 28 -13.53 -10.79 21.82
CA ASN A 28 -14.42 -11.77 22.44
C ASN A 28 -13.71 -12.78 23.35
N SER A 29 -12.38 -12.89 23.34
CA SER A 29 -11.65 -13.89 24.13
C SER A 29 -11.48 -13.51 25.61
N LYS A 30 -11.83 -12.27 26.01
CA LYS A 30 -11.77 -11.73 27.38
C LYS A 30 -10.43 -11.98 28.11
N LEU A 31 -9.33 -12.05 27.37
CA LEU A 31 -8.01 -12.26 27.94
C LEU A 31 -7.56 -11.04 28.77
N ARG A 32 -6.68 -11.29 29.75
CA ARG A 32 -6.05 -10.28 30.60
C ARG A 32 -4.54 -10.46 30.62
N GLY A 33 -3.79 -9.38 30.83
CA GLY A 33 -2.32 -9.42 30.86
C GLY A 33 -1.68 -9.67 29.49
N VAL A 34 -2.43 -9.48 28.40
CA VAL A 34 -1.95 -9.66 27.02
C VAL A 34 -1.43 -8.33 26.47
N LEU A 35 -0.35 -8.40 25.69
CA LEU A 35 0.10 -7.29 24.85
C LEU A 35 -0.49 -7.46 23.43
N TYR A 36 -1.39 -6.57 23.05
CA TYR A 36 -1.91 -6.49 21.69
C TYR A 36 -1.08 -5.51 20.87
N VAL A 37 -0.65 -5.94 19.68
CA VAL A 37 0.04 -5.10 18.71
C VAL A 37 -0.82 -5.01 17.45
N PHE A 38 -1.21 -3.79 17.08
CA PHE A 38 -1.99 -3.51 15.87
C PHE A 38 -1.16 -2.69 14.88
N ASP A 39 -1.23 -3.09 13.62
CA ASP A 39 -0.63 -2.38 12.50
C ASP A 39 -1.77 -1.79 11.65
N GLU A 40 -1.89 -0.46 11.66
CA GLU A 40 -2.94 0.35 11.02
C GLU A 40 -4.37 -0.24 11.13
N PRO A 41 -4.91 -0.43 12.35
CA PRO A 41 -6.23 -1.03 12.53
C PRO A 41 -7.36 -0.19 11.89
N ALA A 42 -7.11 1.09 11.63
CA ALA A 42 -8.00 2.01 10.94
C ALA A 42 -8.06 1.85 9.41
N ALA A 43 -7.16 1.07 8.81
CA ALA A 43 -6.98 1.03 7.37
C ALA A 43 -8.30 0.67 6.64
N GLY A 44 -8.74 1.57 5.76
CA GLY A 44 -9.98 1.41 4.99
C GLY A 44 -11.28 1.52 5.79
N LEU A 45 -11.26 2.06 7.02
CA LEU A 45 -12.49 2.42 7.75
C LEU A 45 -12.95 3.83 7.39
N HIS A 46 -14.28 4.01 7.39
CA HIS A 46 -14.88 5.33 7.35
C HIS A 46 -14.85 5.97 8.74
N ALA A 47 -14.79 7.30 8.82
CA ALA A 47 -14.70 8.06 10.07
C ALA A 47 -15.80 7.74 11.10
N VAL A 48 -16.99 7.33 10.63
CA VAL A 48 -18.10 6.91 11.51
C VAL A 48 -17.79 5.59 12.23
N ASP A 49 -17.20 4.62 11.52
CA ASP A 49 -16.88 3.30 12.07
C ASP A 49 -15.64 3.34 12.99
N MET A 50 -14.79 4.35 12.81
CA MET A 50 -13.59 4.58 13.64
C MET A 50 -13.94 4.73 15.12
N ALA A 51 -15.03 5.41 15.45
CA ALA A 51 -15.45 5.59 16.83
C ALA A 51 -15.73 4.24 17.53
N GLN A 52 -16.40 3.31 16.83
CA GLN A 52 -16.70 1.98 17.36
C GLN A 52 -15.43 1.14 17.53
N LEU A 53 -14.51 1.21 16.56
CA LEU A 53 -13.21 0.54 16.65
C LEU A 53 -12.43 1.03 17.87
N MET A 54 -12.35 2.33 18.06
CA MET A 54 -11.62 2.93 19.19
C MET A 54 -12.22 2.55 20.54
N ASN A 55 -13.55 2.53 20.67
CA ASN A 55 -14.20 2.09 21.91
C ASN A 55 -13.85 0.64 22.24
N LYS A 56 -13.80 -0.23 21.22
CA LYS A 56 -13.42 -1.64 21.40
C LYS A 56 -11.95 -1.81 21.77
N ILE A 57 -11.05 -1.08 21.11
CA ILE A 57 -9.62 -1.10 21.42
C ILE A 57 -9.37 -0.60 22.85
N LYS A 58 -10.03 0.50 23.24
CA LYS A 58 -9.95 1.02 24.61
C LYS A 58 -10.46 0.01 25.63
N GLY A 59 -11.55 -0.70 25.32
CA GLY A 59 -12.05 -1.78 26.17
C GLY A 59 -11.03 -2.90 26.43
N LEU A 60 -10.11 -3.19 25.49
CA LEU A 60 -9.02 -4.14 25.74
C LEU A 60 -8.08 -3.63 26.83
N SER A 61 -7.71 -2.35 26.78
CA SER A 61 -6.88 -1.70 27.80
C SER A 61 -7.55 -1.72 29.17
N GLU A 62 -8.84 -1.38 29.23
CA GLU A 62 -9.65 -1.38 30.47
C GLU A 62 -9.78 -2.77 31.11
N LEU A 63 -9.64 -3.85 30.34
CA LEU A 63 -9.60 -5.23 30.85
C LEU A 63 -8.27 -5.62 31.50
N GLY A 64 -7.26 -4.73 31.51
CA GLY A 64 -5.93 -4.99 32.04
C GLY A 64 -4.95 -5.55 31.00
N ASN A 65 -5.13 -5.18 29.73
CA ASN A 65 -4.19 -5.51 28.66
C ASN A 65 -3.39 -4.27 28.26
N THR A 66 -2.27 -4.47 27.60
CA THR A 66 -1.52 -3.39 26.93
C THR A 66 -1.86 -3.40 25.46
N VAL A 67 -2.13 -2.23 24.88
CA VAL A 67 -2.35 -2.08 23.45
C VAL A 67 -1.33 -1.13 22.86
N ILE A 68 -0.58 -1.60 21.86
CA ILE A 68 0.31 -0.79 21.03
C ILE A 68 -0.27 -0.79 19.62
N ALA A 69 -0.44 0.39 19.03
CA ALA A 69 -0.94 0.54 17.67
C ALA A 69 -0.05 1.48 16.87
N VAL A 70 0.31 1.09 15.66
CA VAL A 70 0.88 1.97 14.64
C VAL A 70 -0.29 2.52 13.83
N ASP A 71 -0.43 3.85 13.76
CA ASP A 71 -1.51 4.48 12.99
C ASP A 71 -1.14 5.92 12.60
N HIS A 72 -1.75 6.42 11.54
CA HIS A 72 -1.60 7.78 11.03
C HIS A 72 -2.91 8.59 11.10
N ASN A 73 -4.00 7.99 11.60
CA ASN A 73 -5.30 8.62 11.72
C ASN A 73 -5.38 9.59 12.91
N GLU A 74 -5.76 10.83 12.62
CA GLU A 74 -5.91 11.88 13.62
C GLU A 74 -6.81 11.48 14.81
N GLN A 75 -7.94 10.82 14.56
CA GLN A 75 -8.89 10.46 15.63
C GLN A 75 -8.31 9.43 16.59
N ILE A 76 -7.42 8.56 16.11
CA ILE A 76 -6.72 7.58 16.95
C ILE A 76 -5.64 8.28 17.75
N ILE A 77 -4.79 9.06 17.08
CA ILE A 77 -3.68 9.78 17.69
C ILE A 77 -4.19 10.68 18.82
N ARG A 78 -5.27 11.43 18.60
CA ARG A 78 -5.87 12.32 19.62
C ARG A 78 -6.52 11.60 20.80
N LYS A 79 -6.86 10.31 20.65
CA LYS A 79 -7.50 9.51 21.71
C LYS A 79 -6.52 8.60 22.44
N ALA A 80 -5.26 8.54 22.01
CA ALA A 80 -4.25 7.72 22.65
C ALA A 80 -3.95 8.23 24.06
N ASP A 81 -3.68 7.31 24.99
CA ASP A 81 -3.19 7.69 26.32
C ASP A 81 -1.71 8.12 26.27
N TYR A 82 -0.95 7.54 25.33
CA TYR A 82 0.50 7.67 25.21
C TYR A 82 0.92 7.66 23.73
N ILE A 83 1.87 8.51 23.36
CA ILE A 83 2.41 8.64 22.00
C ILE A 83 3.90 8.36 22.00
N VAL A 84 4.33 7.63 20.97
CA VAL A 84 5.73 7.48 20.55
C VAL A 84 5.81 7.99 19.12
N GLU A 85 6.57 9.06 18.88
CA GLU A 85 6.79 9.61 17.53
C GLU A 85 8.23 9.31 17.08
N LEU A 86 8.34 8.67 15.92
CA LEU A 86 9.61 8.39 15.24
C LEU A 86 9.79 9.33 14.06
N GLY A 87 11.03 9.68 13.76
CA GLY A 87 11.34 10.60 12.68
C GLY A 87 12.84 10.88 12.57
N PRO A 88 13.25 12.08 12.11
CA PRO A 88 12.40 13.16 11.59
C PRO A 88 11.88 12.91 10.16
N ALA A 89 12.42 11.91 9.46
CA ALA A 89 12.02 11.51 8.10
C ALA A 89 11.95 9.98 7.95
N ALA A 90 11.79 9.48 6.72
CA ALA A 90 11.73 8.06 6.41
C ALA A 90 13.11 7.50 6.01
N GLY A 91 13.26 6.17 6.10
CA GLY A 91 14.45 5.44 5.66
C GLY A 91 15.69 5.80 6.49
N VAL A 92 16.83 6.02 5.82
CA VAL A 92 18.11 6.35 6.46
C VAL A 92 18.11 7.66 7.24
N ASN A 93 17.12 8.53 7.00
CA ASN A 93 16.94 9.81 7.69
C ASN A 93 15.86 9.72 8.79
N GLY A 94 15.47 8.50 9.17
CA GLY A 94 14.49 8.22 10.21
C GLY A 94 15.06 7.34 11.32
N GLY A 95 14.16 6.82 12.17
CA GLY A 95 14.53 5.88 13.24
C GLY A 95 14.96 6.55 14.55
N GLU A 96 14.87 7.87 14.64
CA GLU A 96 15.12 8.62 15.87
C GLU A 96 13.84 8.79 16.69
N LEU A 97 13.98 8.77 18.01
CA LEU A 97 12.88 9.05 18.93
C LEU A 97 12.67 10.56 19.03
N ILE A 98 11.61 11.07 18.38
CA ILE A 98 11.25 12.48 18.40
C ILE A 98 10.48 12.83 19.68
N TYR A 99 9.59 11.93 20.09
CA TYR A 99 8.79 12.08 21.29
C TYR A 99 8.40 10.75 21.91
N GLN A 100 8.32 10.74 23.24
CA GLN A 100 7.74 9.66 24.02
C GLN A 100 7.07 10.22 25.26
N GLY A 101 5.75 10.03 25.40
CA GLY A 101 5.03 10.55 26.56
C GLY A 101 3.51 10.59 26.40
N PRO A 102 2.78 11.15 27.37
CA PRO A 102 1.34 11.26 27.29
C PRO A 102 0.89 12.13 26.12
N GLN A 103 -0.21 11.76 25.47
CA GLN A 103 -0.73 12.45 24.28
C GLN A 103 -0.99 13.95 24.49
N PRO A 104 -1.51 14.43 25.64
CA PRO A 104 -1.76 15.87 25.80
C PRO A 104 -0.50 16.74 25.78
N TYR A 105 0.66 16.21 26.19
CA TYR A 105 1.93 16.94 26.11
C TYR A 105 2.49 16.92 24.68
N TRP A 106 2.27 15.81 23.95
CA TRP A 106 2.60 15.71 22.54
C TRP A 106 1.90 16.80 21.73
N ASP A 107 0.59 16.96 21.91
CA ASP A 107 -0.24 17.95 21.19
C ASP A 107 0.18 19.41 21.48
N LYS A 108 0.74 19.67 22.67
CA LYS A 108 1.34 20.98 23.00
C LYS A 108 2.68 21.20 22.29
N LEU A 109 3.60 20.25 22.35
CA LEU A 109 4.94 20.38 21.74
C LEU A 109 4.85 20.45 20.20
N ALA A 110 3.91 19.71 19.63
CA ALA A 110 3.48 19.80 18.23
C ALA A 110 3.25 21.25 17.77
N ALA A 111 2.61 22.03 18.64
CA ALA A 111 2.25 23.41 18.40
C ALA A 111 3.45 24.38 18.52
N GLU A 112 4.66 23.89 18.79
CA GLU A 112 5.86 24.75 18.95
C GLU A 112 7.05 24.28 18.09
N ARG A 113 7.16 22.99 17.82
CA ARG A 113 8.30 22.38 17.13
C ARG A 113 8.04 22.05 15.65
N LYS A 114 9.10 22.10 14.82
CA LYS A 114 9.04 21.88 13.35
C LYS A 114 9.43 20.46 12.92
N ASP A 115 10.13 19.73 13.78
CA ASP A 115 10.59 18.36 13.55
C ASP A 115 9.50 17.32 13.84
N PHE A 116 8.40 17.72 14.47
CA PHE A 116 7.20 16.93 14.69
C PHE A 116 6.31 16.97 13.43
N GLN A 117 6.60 16.12 12.44
CA GLN A 117 5.87 16.14 11.17
C GLN A 117 4.39 15.84 11.35
N THR A 118 4.06 14.77 12.07
CA THR A 118 2.68 14.33 12.31
C THR A 118 1.88 15.45 12.96
N ALA A 119 2.48 16.01 13.98
CA ALA A 119 1.88 17.01 14.83
C ALA A 119 1.73 18.38 14.13
N ALA A 120 2.63 18.72 13.21
CA ALA A 120 2.50 19.91 12.37
C ALA A 120 1.28 19.85 11.43
N TYR A 121 0.91 18.67 10.93
CA TYR A 121 -0.32 18.50 10.13
C TYR A 121 -1.57 18.50 11.01
N LEU A 122 -1.55 17.81 12.16
CA LEU A 122 -2.72 17.76 13.05
C LEU A 122 -3.03 19.11 13.71
N SER A 123 -2.03 19.94 14.00
CA SER A 123 -2.23 21.29 14.52
C SER A 123 -2.67 22.30 13.45
N GLY A 124 -2.69 21.91 12.16
CA GLY A 124 -3.01 22.80 11.05
C GLY A 124 -1.91 23.81 10.71
N LYS A 125 -0.72 23.71 11.32
CA LYS A 125 0.46 24.52 10.95
C LYS A 125 0.97 24.21 9.55
N ARG A 126 0.88 22.94 9.15
CA ARG A 126 1.02 22.49 7.77
C ARG A 126 -0.34 22.07 7.27
N GLN A 127 -0.73 22.57 6.12
CA GLN A 127 -1.99 22.22 5.47
C GLN A 127 -1.69 21.79 4.04
N ILE A 128 -2.54 20.90 3.53
CA ILE A 128 -2.53 20.56 2.12
C ILE A 128 -3.24 21.70 1.40
N GLU A 129 -2.53 22.36 0.47
CA GLU A 129 -3.11 23.45 -0.31
C GLU A 129 -4.35 22.96 -1.06
N THR A 130 -5.43 23.74 -0.98
CA THR A 130 -6.68 23.41 -1.67
C THR A 130 -6.67 24.05 -3.05
N ILE A 131 -6.45 23.26 -4.09
CA ILE A 131 -6.54 23.71 -5.47
C ILE A 131 -8.01 23.64 -5.90
N LYS A 132 -8.61 24.79 -6.23
CA LYS A 132 -9.96 24.87 -6.80
C LYS A 132 -9.87 24.95 -8.32
N HIS A 133 -10.54 24.05 -9.02
CA HIS A 133 -10.64 24.07 -10.47
C HIS A 133 -12.01 24.62 -10.89
N ASN A 134 -12.03 25.79 -11.55
CA ASN A 134 -13.23 26.37 -12.14
C ASN A 134 -13.26 26.07 -13.64
N GLY A 135 -14.34 25.48 -14.14
CA GLY A 135 -14.48 25.13 -15.55
C GLY A 135 -15.79 24.43 -15.87
N ASN A 136 -16.13 24.37 -17.15
CA ASN A 136 -17.20 23.50 -17.65
C ASN A 136 -16.54 22.19 -18.12
N TYR A 137 -16.86 21.07 -17.46
CA TYR A 137 -16.19 19.79 -17.70
C TYR A 137 -17.04 18.89 -18.59
N LYS A 138 -16.38 18.00 -19.32
CA LYS A 138 -17.07 16.85 -19.93
C LYS A 138 -17.37 15.83 -18.84
N HIS A 139 -18.35 14.98 -19.08
CA HIS A 139 -18.81 14.00 -18.09
C HIS A 139 -18.80 12.60 -18.69
N ILE A 140 -18.52 11.62 -17.83
CA ILE A 140 -18.92 10.23 -18.05
C ILE A 140 -20.19 9.97 -17.26
N ASN A 141 -21.23 9.50 -17.93
CA ASN A 141 -22.51 9.17 -17.31
C ASN A 141 -22.66 7.66 -17.25
N ILE A 142 -22.97 7.14 -16.08
CA ILE A 142 -23.31 5.73 -15.86
C ILE A 142 -24.80 5.71 -15.51
N ILE A 143 -25.59 5.06 -16.35
CA ILE A 143 -27.04 5.00 -16.24
C ILE A 143 -27.43 3.57 -15.84
N GLY A 144 -28.30 3.45 -14.84
CA GLY A 144 -28.88 2.20 -14.39
C GLY A 144 -27.90 1.21 -13.76
N ALA A 145 -26.85 1.69 -13.08
CA ALA A 145 -25.87 0.80 -12.45
C ALA A 145 -26.51 -0.06 -11.35
N ASN A 146 -26.52 -1.38 -11.54
CA ASN A 146 -27.27 -2.32 -10.70
C ASN A 146 -26.43 -3.51 -10.21
N SER A 147 -25.10 -3.37 -10.20
CA SER A 147 -24.21 -4.42 -9.71
C SER A 147 -24.24 -4.57 -8.19
N ARG A 148 -24.37 -5.80 -7.70
CA ARG A 148 -24.31 -6.17 -6.28
C ARG A 148 -25.36 -5.44 -5.46
N ASN A 149 -24.95 -4.47 -4.64
CA ASN A 149 -25.83 -3.71 -3.75
C ASN A 149 -26.15 -2.30 -4.30
N LEU A 150 -25.74 -1.98 -5.52
CA LEU A 150 -26.18 -0.78 -6.22
C LEU A 150 -27.67 -0.92 -6.56
N LYS A 151 -28.41 0.19 -6.49
CA LYS A 151 -29.87 0.21 -6.62
C LYS A 151 -30.28 1.01 -7.86
N ASN A 152 -30.00 0.47 -9.05
CA ASN A 152 -30.26 1.14 -10.33
C ASN A 152 -29.80 2.62 -10.33
N LEU A 153 -28.52 2.83 -10.07
CA LEU A 153 -27.93 4.14 -9.82
C LEU A 153 -27.56 4.85 -11.13
N ASP A 154 -28.06 6.08 -11.29
CA ASP A 154 -27.59 7.03 -12.30
C ASP A 154 -26.56 7.96 -11.67
N ILE A 155 -25.36 8.04 -12.26
CA ILE A 155 -24.30 8.93 -11.77
C ILE A 155 -23.55 9.58 -12.93
N SER A 156 -23.25 10.87 -12.76
CA SER A 156 -22.45 11.65 -13.70
C SER A 156 -21.14 12.06 -13.02
N LEU A 157 -20.00 11.72 -13.61
CA LEU A 157 -18.67 12.03 -13.08
C LEU A 157 -17.97 13.03 -14.02
N PRO A 158 -17.51 14.19 -13.50
CA PRO A 158 -16.77 15.15 -14.32
C PRO A 158 -15.38 14.62 -14.67
N LEU A 159 -14.99 14.77 -15.93
CA LEU A 159 -13.65 14.48 -16.43
C LEU A 159 -12.71 15.65 -16.14
N ASN A 160 -11.40 15.38 -16.17
CA ASN A 160 -10.34 16.36 -15.88
C ASN A 160 -10.41 16.97 -14.48
N GLN A 161 -11.01 16.24 -13.52
CA GLN A 161 -11.11 16.63 -12.12
C GLN A 161 -10.67 15.50 -11.19
N LEU A 162 -10.27 15.88 -9.98
CA LEU A 162 -10.16 14.94 -8.86
C LEU A 162 -11.57 14.61 -8.35
N VAL A 163 -12.08 13.45 -8.76
CA VAL A 163 -13.38 12.94 -8.32
C VAL A 163 -13.16 11.93 -7.18
N VAL A 164 -13.77 12.21 -6.03
CA VAL A 164 -13.68 11.34 -4.83
C VAL A 164 -15.01 10.64 -4.60
N ILE A 165 -15.00 9.31 -4.67
CA ILE A 165 -16.15 8.47 -4.28
C ILE A 165 -15.99 8.12 -2.80
N THR A 166 -16.84 8.70 -1.95
CA THR A 166 -16.83 8.48 -0.50
C THR A 166 -18.05 7.70 -0.02
N GLY A 167 -18.06 7.32 1.25
CA GLY A 167 -19.14 6.60 1.92
C GLY A 167 -18.64 5.50 2.86
N VAL A 168 -19.53 5.02 3.73
CA VAL A 168 -19.25 3.95 4.71
C VAL A 168 -18.84 2.62 4.05
N SER A 169 -18.24 1.71 4.82
CA SER A 169 -17.90 0.37 4.31
C SER A 169 -19.17 -0.37 3.87
N GLY A 170 -19.11 -1.10 2.76
CA GLY A 170 -20.29 -1.73 2.17
C GLY A 170 -21.25 -0.81 1.40
N ALA A 171 -21.02 0.52 1.33
CA ALA A 171 -21.91 1.44 0.60
C ALA A 171 -21.98 1.24 -0.94
N GLY A 172 -21.15 0.36 -1.52
CA GLY A 172 -21.13 0.09 -2.96
C GLY A 172 -20.05 0.83 -3.75
N LYS A 173 -19.10 1.51 -3.08
CA LYS A 173 -17.98 2.24 -3.73
C LYS A 173 -17.19 1.37 -4.71
N SER A 174 -16.75 0.19 -4.27
CA SER A 174 -16.00 -0.75 -5.12
C SER A 174 -16.89 -1.40 -6.19
N SER A 175 -18.17 -1.64 -5.87
CA SER A 175 -19.18 -2.10 -6.85
C SER A 175 -19.26 -1.13 -8.02
N LEU A 176 -19.39 0.17 -7.74
CA LEU A 176 -19.49 1.22 -8.74
C LEU A 176 -18.18 1.43 -9.50
N LEU A 177 -17.08 1.71 -8.78
CA LEU A 177 -15.82 2.12 -9.39
C LEU A 177 -15.08 0.95 -10.04
N LYS A 178 -14.79 -0.10 -9.27
CA LYS A 178 -13.94 -1.21 -9.72
C LYS A 178 -14.73 -2.19 -10.58
N TYR A 179 -15.80 -2.75 -10.02
CA TYR A 179 -16.50 -3.86 -10.65
C TYR A 179 -17.40 -3.44 -11.81
N THR A 180 -17.97 -2.22 -11.79
CA THR A 180 -18.78 -1.70 -12.90
C THR A 180 -17.91 -0.86 -13.87
N LEU A 181 -17.50 0.34 -13.47
CA LEU A 181 -16.88 1.30 -14.39
C LEU A 181 -15.51 0.82 -14.91
N ALA A 182 -14.57 0.50 -14.01
CA ALA A 182 -13.21 0.17 -14.40
C ALA A 182 -13.15 -1.12 -15.22
N ASN A 183 -13.81 -2.19 -14.79
CA ASN A 183 -13.87 -3.44 -15.57
C ASN A 183 -14.47 -3.23 -16.96
N TYR A 184 -15.53 -2.43 -17.08
CA TYR A 184 -16.12 -2.11 -18.39
C TYR A 184 -15.14 -1.35 -19.29
N LEU A 185 -14.49 -0.31 -18.76
CA LEU A 185 -13.49 0.46 -19.52
C LEU A 185 -12.26 -0.38 -19.90
N GLN A 186 -11.79 -1.27 -19.02
CA GLN A 186 -10.70 -2.21 -19.31
C GLN A 186 -11.06 -3.15 -20.46
N LYS A 187 -12.29 -3.67 -20.47
CA LYS A 187 -12.80 -4.50 -21.57
C LYS A 187 -12.92 -3.72 -22.87
N LYS A 188 -13.46 -2.50 -22.81
CA LYS A 188 -13.78 -1.69 -23.99
C LYS A 188 -12.56 -1.03 -24.63
N LEU A 189 -11.65 -0.48 -23.83
CA LEU A 189 -10.50 0.31 -24.29
C LEU A 189 -9.21 -0.51 -24.37
N ASN A 190 -9.00 -1.43 -23.42
CA ASN A 190 -7.76 -2.22 -23.35
C ASN A 190 -7.92 -3.66 -23.87
N GLY A 191 -9.13 -4.06 -24.31
CA GLY A 191 -9.40 -5.39 -24.87
C GLY A 191 -9.26 -6.54 -23.86
N ILE A 192 -9.28 -6.25 -22.56
CA ILE A 192 -9.11 -7.26 -21.51
C ILE A 192 -10.42 -8.05 -21.36
N ASN A 193 -10.34 -9.37 -21.41
CA ASN A 193 -11.51 -10.21 -21.14
C ASN A 193 -11.78 -10.28 -19.63
N ILE A 194 -12.61 -9.35 -19.14
CA ILE A 194 -13.02 -9.25 -17.74
C ILE A 194 -14.54 -9.06 -17.65
N GLU A 195 -15.17 -9.66 -16.65
CA GLU A 195 -16.57 -9.42 -16.33
C GLU A 195 -16.74 -8.05 -15.66
N HIS A 196 -17.80 -7.33 -16.01
CA HIS A 196 -18.17 -6.07 -15.39
C HIS A 196 -19.59 -6.17 -14.81
N GLY A 197 -19.87 -5.30 -13.84
CA GLY A 197 -21.19 -5.17 -13.25
C GLY A 197 -22.25 -4.71 -14.25
N GLU A 198 -23.51 -4.97 -13.91
CA GLU A 198 -24.67 -4.58 -14.71
C GLU A 198 -24.91 -3.07 -14.66
N PHE A 199 -25.24 -2.50 -15.83
CA PHE A 199 -25.68 -1.13 -16.03
C PHE A 199 -26.50 -1.06 -17.33
N GLU A 200 -27.33 -0.03 -17.49
CA GLU A 200 -28.12 0.19 -18.71
C GLU A 200 -27.25 0.77 -19.83
N LYS A 201 -26.56 1.89 -19.54
CA LYS A 201 -25.72 2.58 -20.52
C LYS A 201 -24.58 3.35 -19.85
N ILE A 202 -23.47 3.49 -20.58
CA ILE A 202 -22.40 4.44 -20.24
C ILE A 202 -22.21 5.41 -21.41
N GLU A 203 -22.21 6.71 -21.13
CA GLU A 203 -22.05 7.79 -22.10
C GLU A 203 -20.80 8.63 -21.79
N GLY A 204 -20.25 9.33 -22.80
CA GLY A 204 -19.03 10.13 -22.63
C GLY A 204 -17.74 9.32 -22.77
N LEU A 205 -17.81 8.11 -23.33
CA LEU A 205 -16.65 7.26 -23.60
C LEU A 205 -15.73 7.85 -24.67
N GLU A 206 -16.28 8.67 -25.57
CA GLU A 206 -15.54 9.38 -26.63
C GLU A 206 -14.52 10.38 -26.08
N TYR A 207 -14.58 10.71 -24.79
CA TYR A 207 -13.64 11.59 -24.11
C TYR A 207 -12.52 10.82 -23.37
N ILE A 208 -12.49 9.49 -23.45
CA ILE A 208 -11.57 8.63 -22.69
C ILE A 208 -10.81 7.70 -23.64
N ASP A 209 -9.52 7.95 -23.81
CA ASP A 209 -8.66 7.11 -24.67
C ASP A 209 -8.12 5.87 -23.95
N LYS A 210 -7.91 5.96 -22.64
CA LYS A 210 -7.24 4.91 -21.85
C LYS A 210 -7.67 4.93 -20.39
N ILE A 211 -7.76 3.74 -19.79
CA ILE A 211 -7.87 3.53 -18.34
C ILE A 211 -6.57 2.96 -17.77
N ILE A 212 -6.17 3.48 -16.60
CA ILE A 212 -5.10 2.96 -15.76
C ILE A 212 -5.67 2.80 -14.35
N GLU A 213 -5.75 1.56 -13.86
CA GLU A 213 -6.12 1.26 -12.48
C GLU A 213 -4.83 1.11 -11.64
N VAL A 214 -4.78 1.79 -10.50
CA VAL A 214 -3.75 1.60 -9.48
C VAL A 214 -4.47 1.14 -8.22
N ASP A 215 -4.15 -0.07 -7.76
CA ASP A 215 -4.76 -0.66 -6.57
C ASP A 215 -3.70 -1.04 -5.52
N GLN A 216 -4.15 -1.67 -4.43
CA GLN A 216 -3.30 -2.07 -3.30
C GLN A 216 -2.64 -3.44 -3.53
N SER A 217 -2.72 -4.01 -4.74
CA SER A 217 -2.05 -5.27 -5.02
C SER A 217 -0.54 -5.08 -4.85
N PRO A 218 0.17 -6.04 -4.21
CA PRO A 218 1.62 -5.97 -4.09
C PRO A 218 2.28 -5.76 -5.45
N ILE A 219 3.24 -4.83 -5.51
CA ILE A 219 4.03 -4.46 -6.69
C ILE A 219 4.75 -5.68 -7.31
N GLY A 220 4.91 -6.75 -6.53
CA GLY A 220 5.03 -8.11 -7.03
C GLY A 220 4.90 -9.16 -5.93
N LYS A 221 4.69 -10.42 -6.34
CA LYS A 221 4.53 -11.56 -5.43
C LYS A 221 5.84 -12.28 -5.09
N THR A 222 6.98 -11.74 -5.54
CA THR A 222 8.28 -12.40 -5.37
C THR A 222 9.34 -11.40 -4.91
N PRO A 223 10.39 -11.84 -4.20
CA PRO A 223 11.52 -10.99 -3.78
C PRO A 223 12.28 -10.31 -4.94
N ARG A 224 12.01 -10.73 -6.18
CA ARG A 224 12.59 -10.18 -7.41
C ARG A 224 11.92 -8.87 -7.84
N SER A 225 10.71 -8.57 -7.36
CA SER A 225 10.04 -7.31 -7.66
C SER A 225 10.54 -6.22 -6.72
N ASN A 226 11.13 -5.17 -7.28
CA ASN A 226 11.59 -4.00 -6.56
C ASN A 226 11.22 -2.70 -7.32
N PRO A 227 11.31 -1.50 -6.69
CA PRO A 227 10.91 -0.25 -7.32
C PRO A 227 11.61 0.03 -8.67
N ALA A 228 12.89 -0.34 -8.80
CA ALA A 228 13.64 -0.14 -10.05
C ALA A 228 13.11 -1.01 -11.19
N THR A 229 12.76 -2.27 -10.92
CA THR A 229 12.13 -3.15 -11.92
C THR A 229 10.72 -2.73 -12.28
N TYR A 230 9.95 -2.23 -11.31
CA TYR A 230 8.57 -1.80 -11.56
C TYR A 230 8.49 -0.54 -12.42
N THR A 231 9.38 0.43 -12.17
CA THR A 231 9.45 1.69 -12.94
C THR A 231 10.18 1.55 -14.28
N LYS A 232 10.69 0.37 -14.61
CA LYS A 232 11.61 0.11 -15.75
C LYS A 232 12.91 0.91 -15.73
N LEU A 233 13.21 1.61 -14.63
CA LEU A 233 14.50 2.27 -14.43
C LEU A 233 15.65 1.24 -14.45
N PHE A 234 15.36 0.01 -14.00
CA PHE A 234 16.32 -1.08 -14.03
C PHE A 234 16.83 -1.39 -15.45
N ASP A 235 16.01 -1.25 -16.48
CA ASP A 235 16.42 -1.49 -17.87
C ASP A 235 17.45 -0.44 -18.33
N LEU A 236 17.23 0.83 -17.97
CA LEU A 236 18.18 1.91 -18.26
C LEU A 236 19.52 1.68 -17.54
N ILE A 237 19.48 1.25 -16.28
CA ILE A 237 20.68 0.98 -15.47
C ILE A 237 21.45 -0.22 -16.03
N ARG A 238 20.76 -1.30 -16.41
CA ARG A 238 21.37 -2.46 -17.09
C ARG A 238 22.11 -2.06 -18.35
N ASN A 239 21.45 -1.32 -19.23
CA ASN A 239 21.98 -0.94 -20.53
C ASN A 239 23.19 -0.01 -20.36
N PHE A 240 23.13 0.88 -19.38
CA PHE A 240 24.26 1.71 -18.99
C PHE A 240 25.47 0.88 -18.55
N TYR A 241 25.32 -0.05 -17.60
CA TYR A 241 26.44 -0.88 -17.12
C TYR A 241 27.00 -1.81 -18.20
N ALA A 242 26.15 -2.38 -19.06
CA ALA A 242 26.57 -3.17 -20.20
C ALA A 242 27.36 -2.35 -21.24
N SER A 243 27.15 -1.03 -21.28
CA SER A 243 27.86 -0.14 -22.21
C SER A 243 29.31 0.18 -21.76
N LEU A 244 29.64 -0.03 -20.48
CA LEU A 244 30.95 0.26 -19.89
C LEU A 244 32.06 -0.59 -20.50
N LYS A 245 33.29 -0.05 -20.51
CA LYS A 245 34.45 -0.70 -21.12
C LYS A 245 34.78 -2.02 -20.42
N GLU A 246 34.73 -2.01 -19.09
CA GLU A 246 34.97 -3.16 -18.22
C GLU A 246 33.98 -4.29 -18.50
N ALA A 247 32.69 -3.95 -18.69
CA ALA A 247 31.66 -4.93 -19.03
C ALA A 247 31.92 -5.56 -20.41
N LYS A 248 32.22 -4.74 -21.42
CA LYS A 248 32.54 -5.21 -22.78
C LYS A 248 33.79 -6.10 -22.80
N GLN A 249 34.84 -5.73 -22.06
CA GLN A 249 36.06 -6.54 -21.94
C GLN A 249 35.81 -7.87 -21.23
N ALA A 250 34.89 -7.90 -20.25
CA ALA A 250 34.48 -9.11 -19.56
C ALA A 250 33.44 -9.95 -20.34
N GLY A 251 33.05 -9.53 -21.56
CA GLY A 251 32.05 -10.22 -22.39
C GLY A 251 30.62 -10.15 -21.84
N LEU A 252 30.34 -9.19 -20.95
CA LEU A 252 29.04 -9.01 -20.31
C LEU A 252 28.13 -8.14 -21.19
N ASN A 253 26.87 -8.56 -21.32
CA ASN A 253 25.81 -7.81 -21.99
C ASN A 253 24.66 -7.50 -21.02
N GLU A 254 23.64 -6.79 -21.51
CA GLU A 254 22.48 -6.34 -20.70
C GLU A 254 21.78 -7.48 -19.93
N SER A 255 21.77 -8.70 -20.47
CA SER A 255 21.16 -9.86 -19.83
C SER A 255 21.95 -10.36 -18.61
N ASN A 256 23.27 -10.13 -18.57
CA ASN A 256 24.09 -10.47 -17.41
C ASN A 256 23.80 -9.56 -16.22
N PHE A 257 23.39 -8.31 -16.46
CA PHE A 257 23.02 -7.35 -15.43
C PHE A 257 21.56 -7.52 -14.94
N SER A 258 20.95 -8.67 -15.22
CA SER A 258 19.60 -8.99 -14.84
C SER A 258 19.56 -10.11 -13.81
N PHE A 259 19.02 -9.84 -12.61
CA PHE A 259 18.81 -10.90 -11.63
C PHE A 259 17.65 -11.83 -12.01
N ASN A 260 16.89 -11.50 -13.07
CA ASN A 260 15.77 -12.32 -13.56
C ASN A 260 16.16 -13.36 -14.61
N THR A 261 17.36 -13.26 -15.20
CA THR A 261 17.83 -14.17 -16.26
C THR A 261 19.11 -14.87 -15.85
N LYS A 262 19.32 -16.10 -16.33
CA LYS A 262 20.56 -16.83 -16.14
C LYS A 262 21.73 -16.08 -16.78
N GLY A 263 22.93 -16.24 -16.23
CA GLY A 263 24.16 -15.68 -16.77
C GLY A 263 24.94 -14.89 -15.74
N GLY A 264 24.39 -13.76 -15.26
CA GLY A 264 25.09 -12.92 -14.27
C GLY A 264 24.51 -12.95 -12.85
N ARG A 265 23.27 -13.42 -12.68
CA ARG A 265 22.63 -13.55 -11.36
C ARG A 265 23.29 -14.65 -10.52
N CYS A 266 23.21 -14.55 -9.21
CA CYS A 266 23.51 -15.66 -8.30
C CYS A 266 22.51 -16.80 -8.51
N GLU A 267 23.00 -17.98 -8.88
CA GLU A 267 22.14 -19.14 -9.14
C GLU A 267 21.63 -19.81 -7.85
N HIS A 268 22.33 -19.70 -6.71
CA HIS A 268 21.86 -20.29 -5.45
C HIS A 268 20.52 -19.71 -4.97
N CYS A 269 20.35 -18.38 -5.03
CA CYS A 269 19.06 -17.73 -4.76
C CYS A 269 18.28 -17.39 -6.04
N GLN A 270 18.75 -17.80 -7.21
CA GLN A 270 18.17 -17.48 -8.52
C GLN A 270 17.90 -15.97 -8.70
N GLY A 271 18.81 -15.12 -8.20
CA GLY A 271 18.69 -13.67 -8.22
C GLY A 271 17.69 -13.04 -7.24
N ALA A 272 17.11 -13.79 -6.31
CA ALA A 272 16.22 -13.23 -5.28
C ALA A 272 16.98 -12.45 -4.19
N GLY A 273 18.22 -12.84 -3.89
CA GLY A 273 19.01 -12.33 -2.76
C GLY A 273 18.65 -12.98 -1.41
N TYR A 274 17.56 -13.73 -1.36
CA TYR A 274 17.07 -14.43 -0.19
C TYR A 274 16.62 -15.85 -0.56
N LEU A 275 16.62 -16.75 0.42
CA LEU A 275 16.06 -18.09 0.32
C LEU A 275 14.80 -18.15 1.18
N GLN A 276 13.71 -18.64 0.60
CA GLN A 276 12.49 -18.88 1.37
C GLN A 276 12.62 -20.25 2.04
N THR A 277 12.68 -20.25 3.37
CA THR A 277 12.64 -21.49 4.16
C THR A 277 11.27 -21.62 4.79
N GLY A 278 10.56 -22.70 4.44
CA GLY A 278 9.34 -23.07 5.14
C GLY A 278 9.72 -23.76 6.44
N MET A 279 9.42 -23.14 7.58
CA MET A 279 9.46 -23.84 8.86
C MET A 279 8.13 -24.54 9.08
N HIS A 280 8.14 -25.79 9.51
CA HIS A 280 6.89 -26.42 9.94
C HIS A 280 6.32 -25.59 11.10
N PHE A 281 5.09 -25.10 10.94
CA PHE A 281 4.28 -24.31 11.89
C PHE A 281 4.48 -22.77 11.95
N LEU A 282 5.54 -22.19 11.38
CA LEU A 282 5.71 -20.74 11.26
C LEU A 282 5.78 -20.38 9.78
N GLY A 283 5.11 -19.30 9.34
CA GLY A 283 5.08 -18.89 7.93
C GLY A 283 6.47 -18.77 7.30
N ASN A 284 6.55 -18.76 5.97
CA ASN A 284 7.83 -18.68 5.24
C ASN A 284 8.70 -17.53 5.77
N VAL A 285 9.95 -17.84 6.11
CA VAL A 285 10.95 -16.85 6.52
C VAL A 285 11.98 -16.69 5.41
N ASP A 286 12.26 -15.44 5.06
CA ASP A 286 13.29 -15.07 4.09
C ASP A 286 14.65 -14.97 4.80
N VAL A 287 15.60 -15.83 4.40
CA VAL A 287 16.99 -15.81 4.91
C VAL A 287 17.89 -15.20 3.84
N VAL A 288 18.79 -14.29 4.22
CA VAL A 288 19.77 -13.70 3.28
C VAL A 288 20.57 -14.82 2.61
N CYS A 289 20.68 -14.76 1.28
CA CYS A 289 21.41 -15.77 0.52
C CYS A 289 22.88 -15.82 0.95
N PRO A 290 23.40 -16.98 1.43
CA PRO A 290 24.77 -17.07 1.93
C PRO A 290 25.82 -16.97 0.82
N GLU A 291 25.47 -17.31 -0.42
CA GLU A 291 26.42 -17.28 -1.54
C GLU A 291 26.69 -15.84 -2.03
N CYS A 292 25.64 -15.05 -2.24
CA CYS A 292 25.79 -13.68 -2.74
C CYS A 292 25.66 -12.61 -1.65
N ASN A 293 25.40 -12.99 -0.40
CA ASN A 293 25.15 -12.11 0.73
C ASN A 293 24.11 -11.00 0.42
N GLY A 294 23.01 -11.39 -0.24
CA GLY A 294 21.95 -10.47 -0.65
C GLY A 294 22.19 -9.67 -1.94
N LYS A 295 23.40 -9.70 -2.52
CA LYS A 295 23.78 -8.88 -3.69
C LYS A 295 23.12 -9.32 -5.00
N ARG A 296 22.57 -10.55 -5.07
CA ARG A 296 21.83 -11.14 -6.20
C ARG A 296 22.64 -11.49 -7.45
N PHE A 297 23.93 -11.16 -7.52
CA PHE A 297 24.80 -11.38 -8.69
C PHE A 297 26.08 -12.13 -8.31
N HIS A 298 26.72 -12.76 -9.30
CA HIS A 298 28.06 -13.33 -9.15
C HIS A 298 29.14 -12.23 -9.28
N ASP A 299 30.34 -12.52 -8.77
CA ASP A 299 31.43 -11.54 -8.64
C ASP A 299 31.85 -10.88 -9.96
N GLN A 300 31.77 -11.60 -11.08
CA GLN A 300 32.13 -11.05 -12.40
C GLN A 300 31.26 -9.84 -12.78
N VAL A 301 29.97 -9.85 -12.43
CA VAL A 301 29.08 -8.69 -12.64
C VAL A 301 29.41 -7.58 -11.64
N LEU A 302 29.72 -7.95 -10.40
CA LEU A 302 30.02 -7.01 -9.32
C LEU A 302 31.39 -6.30 -9.49
N GLN A 303 32.28 -6.84 -10.32
CA GLN A 303 33.55 -6.19 -10.65
C GLN A 303 33.39 -5.00 -11.60
N VAL A 304 32.29 -4.92 -12.36
CA VAL A 304 31.99 -3.76 -13.21
C VAL A 304 31.56 -2.60 -12.33
N LYS A 305 32.27 -1.47 -12.44
CA LYS A 305 32.05 -0.29 -11.61
C LYS A 305 31.85 0.97 -12.44
N TYR A 306 31.00 1.86 -11.93
CA TYR A 306 30.87 3.24 -12.38
C TYR A 306 30.98 4.17 -11.18
N ASN A 307 31.93 5.12 -11.20
CA ASN A 307 32.23 6.01 -10.07
C ASN A 307 32.32 5.26 -8.74
N GLU A 308 33.15 4.20 -8.71
CA GLU A 308 33.38 3.30 -7.57
C GLU A 308 32.18 2.46 -7.12
N LYS A 309 30.99 2.70 -7.68
CA LYS A 309 29.78 1.91 -7.40
C LYS A 309 29.73 0.68 -8.29
N THR A 310 29.49 -0.47 -7.66
CA THR A 310 29.24 -1.74 -8.35
C THR A 310 27.77 -1.88 -8.74
N TYR A 311 27.48 -2.81 -9.63
CA TYR A 311 26.13 -3.26 -9.97
C TYR A 311 25.51 -4.11 -8.84
N SER A 312 25.38 -3.53 -7.65
CA SER A 312 24.67 -4.13 -6.52
C SER A 312 23.28 -3.51 -6.39
N THR A 313 22.31 -4.32 -5.97
CA THR A 313 20.93 -3.88 -5.68
C THR A 313 20.67 -3.66 -4.19
N SER A 314 21.70 -3.89 -3.36
CA SER A 314 21.77 -3.60 -1.93
C SER A 314 22.82 -2.54 -1.65
#